data_AF-A0A9P9D9L1-F1
#
_entry.id   AF-A0A9P9D9L1-F1
#
_cell.length_a   1.000
_cell.length_b   1.000
_cell.length_c   1.000
_cell.angle_alpha   90.00
_cell.angle_beta   90.00
_cell.angle_gamma   90.00
#
_symmetry.space_group_name_H-M   'P 1'
#
loop_
_entity.id
_entity.type
_entity.pdbx_description
1 polymer ?
#
loop_
_entity_poly.entity_id
_entity_poly.type
_entity_poly.pdbx_seq_one_letter_code
_entity_poly.pdbx_strand_id
1 'polypeptide(L)'
;MFITFFHQKLLLVTSNPLFAMLPLGTKQVDTVILAYPILPVQRLLSCLNCRGFYPPKGHHVASLRVGYENLITIWKQYTIIKIYVSTKFGTDYDHVASAALQATKEWNSTIEDCDDARPRFEIANTRMEAMCEIKPGKDYSQLAQAFFPGWAPYLYIHPPSLQQMGHRNNLQKTLLHEFGHVLGARHQFQEPGYPSVLIGVDDDRSVMNYFRLPDAPRIQQTDIEAFKKLYALEGDKYKGLDIIRIEPVLLEDWEKRCHQLASTNHNAPDNKSSGLNSSYEFNNATDQIIMLTVLVLILILFYRTVKQ
;
A
#
# COMPACT_ATOMS: atom_id res chain seq x y z
N MET A 1 47.45 -34.09 -3.85
CA MET A 1 47.16 -35.32 -3.09
C MET A 1 47.66 -35.09 -1.67
N PHE A 2 46.73 -34.91 -0.71
CA PHE A 2 46.73 -35.27 0.73
C PHE A 2 48.07 -35.27 1.53
N ILE A 3 48.23 -34.87 2.81
CA ILE A 3 47.35 -34.65 3.98
C ILE A 3 48.15 -33.85 5.03
N THR A 4 47.40 -33.16 5.88
CA THR A 4 47.73 -32.45 7.13
C THR A 4 48.51 -33.23 8.20
N PHE A 5 49.21 -32.51 9.09
CA PHE A 5 49.57 -32.98 10.44
C PHE A 5 49.23 -31.93 11.52
N PHE A 6 48.56 -32.41 12.55
CA PHE A 6 48.22 -31.76 13.83
C PHE A 6 49.46 -31.34 14.63
N HIS A 7 49.33 -30.36 15.53
CA HIS A 7 49.83 -30.47 16.90
C HIS A 7 49.07 -29.58 17.89
N GLN A 8 48.71 -30.19 19.01
CA GLN A 8 47.99 -29.66 20.17
C GLN A 8 49.02 -29.35 21.27
N LYS A 9 48.85 -28.29 22.05
CA LYS A 9 49.50 -28.17 23.36
C LYS A 9 48.61 -27.47 24.38
N LEU A 10 48.32 -28.23 25.43
CA LEU A 10 47.64 -27.91 26.66
C LEU A 10 48.70 -27.57 27.73
N LEU A 11 48.49 -26.59 28.60
CA LEU A 11 49.18 -26.49 29.90
C LEU A 11 48.26 -25.85 30.95
N LEU A 12 48.34 -26.43 32.15
CA LEU A 12 47.46 -26.28 33.32
C LEU A 12 47.93 -25.20 34.32
N VAL A 13 46.94 -24.58 34.98
CA VAL A 13 46.75 -24.32 36.44
C VAL A 13 47.78 -23.51 37.23
N THR A 14 47.30 -22.47 37.95
CA THR A 14 47.43 -22.32 39.42
C THR A 14 46.34 -21.42 40.06
N SER A 15 45.75 -21.95 41.14
CA SER A 15 45.22 -21.36 42.41
C SER A 15 44.45 -20.02 42.50
N ASN A 16 43.22 -20.15 43.04
CA ASN A 16 42.34 -19.19 43.75
C ASN A 16 42.96 -18.69 45.11
N PRO A 17 42.41 -17.68 45.88
CA PRO A 17 40.97 -17.44 46.10
C PRO A 17 40.45 -16.00 46.43
N LEU A 18 39.12 -15.92 46.60
CA LEU A 18 38.34 -15.04 47.49
C LEU A 18 38.11 -13.55 47.13
N PHE A 19 36.91 -13.22 46.60
CA PHE A 19 36.04 -12.18 47.17
C PHE A 19 34.57 -12.42 46.79
N ALA A 20 33.69 -12.04 47.71
CA ALA A 20 32.29 -12.46 47.83
C ALA A 20 31.28 -11.62 47.03
N MET A 21 30.17 -12.29 46.69
CA MET A 21 28.77 -11.83 46.58
C MET A 21 28.41 -10.59 45.74
N LEU A 22 27.50 -10.78 44.78
CA LEU A 22 26.14 -10.19 44.75
C LEU A 22 25.31 -10.87 43.61
N PRO A 23 23.97 -10.97 43.74
CA PRO A 23 23.15 -11.76 42.83
C PRO A 23 22.94 -11.06 41.48
N LEU A 24 22.97 -11.87 40.41
CA LEU A 24 22.58 -11.51 39.06
C LEU A 24 21.11 -11.06 39.04
N GLY A 25 20.90 -9.74 39.06
CA GLY A 25 19.66 -9.14 38.64
C GLY A 25 19.47 -9.39 37.14
N THR A 26 18.39 -10.08 36.79
CA THR A 26 17.92 -10.22 35.41
C THR A 26 17.62 -8.83 34.86
N LYS A 27 18.54 -8.29 34.05
CA LYS A 27 18.24 -7.12 33.21
C LYS A 27 17.18 -7.55 32.21
N GLN A 28 15.95 -7.18 32.52
CA GLN A 28 14.86 -7.03 31.59
C GLN A 28 15.41 -6.22 30.40
N VAL A 29 15.54 -6.89 29.25
CA VAL A 29 15.84 -6.22 28.00
C VAL A 29 14.57 -5.48 27.64
N ASP A 30 14.52 -4.19 28.01
CA ASP A 30 13.52 -3.27 27.52
C ASP A 30 13.62 -3.26 26.01
N THR A 31 12.75 -4.06 25.39
CA THR A 31 12.52 -4.01 23.96
C THR A 31 11.87 -2.68 23.72
N VAL A 32 12.68 -1.69 23.34
CA VAL A 32 12.21 -0.43 22.76
C VAL A 32 11.50 -0.81 21.47
N ILE A 33 10.18 -1.03 21.58
CA ILE A 33 9.29 -1.05 20.43
C ILE A 33 9.36 0.37 19.89
N LEU A 34 10.20 0.58 18.88
CA LEU A 34 10.14 1.77 18.04
C LEU A 34 8.73 1.79 17.47
N ALA A 35 7.88 2.61 18.05
CA ALA A 35 6.60 2.99 17.50
C ALA A 35 6.89 3.70 16.17
N TYR A 36 6.96 2.94 15.09
CA TYR A 36 6.85 3.51 13.77
C TYR A 36 5.55 4.32 13.76
N PRO A 37 5.58 5.60 13.38
CA PRO A 37 4.36 6.37 13.25
C PRO A 37 3.54 5.69 12.18
N ILE A 38 2.51 4.94 12.62
CA ILE A 38 1.38 4.62 11.77
C ILE A 38 0.90 5.98 11.29
N LEU A 39 0.89 6.16 9.98
CA LEU A 39 0.33 7.33 9.33
C LEU A 39 -1.02 7.63 10.02
N PRO A 40 -1.23 8.84 10.57
CA PRO A 40 -2.29 9.10 11.55
C PRO A 40 -3.64 8.58 11.06
N VAL A 41 -4.45 8.02 11.97
CA VAL A 41 -5.74 7.33 11.72
C VAL A 41 -6.68 8.09 10.78
N GLN A 42 -6.57 9.41 10.66
CA GLN A 42 -7.27 10.22 9.65
C GLN A 42 -6.97 9.82 8.19
N ARG A 43 -5.82 9.18 7.90
CA ARG A 43 -5.40 8.70 6.57
C ARG A 43 -6.03 7.37 6.15
N LEU A 44 -6.73 6.66 7.05
CA LEU A 44 -7.48 5.44 6.72
C LEU A 44 -8.80 5.73 5.96
N LEU A 45 -9.32 6.95 6.03
CA LEU A 45 -10.64 7.30 5.48
C LEU A 45 -10.59 7.98 4.09
N SER A 46 -9.44 8.53 3.68
CA SER A 46 -9.32 9.29 2.42
C SER A 46 -9.28 8.42 1.16
N CYS A 47 -9.08 7.10 1.29
CA CYS A 47 -8.98 6.18 0.16
C CYS A 47 -10.35 5.75 -0.43
N LEU A 48 -11.47 6.13 0.19
CA LEU A 48 -12.82 5.94 -0.36
C LEU A 48 -13.09 6.82 -1.59
N ASN A 49 -12.14 7.68 -1.98
CA ASN A 49 -12.27 8.64 -3.08
C ASN A 49 -11.35 8.39 -4.28
N CYS A 50 -10.88 7.16 -4.49
CA CYS A 50 -10.42 6.70 -5.81
C CYS A 50 -11.59 6.59 -6.80
N ARG A 51 -12.48 7.59 -6.86
CA ARG A 51 -13.52 7.67 -7.88
C ARG A 51 -12.81 7.92 -9.20
N GLY A 52 -13.06 7.05 -10.19
CA GLY A 52 -12.47 7.11 -11.52
C GLY A 52 -12.45 8.54 -12.07
N PHE A 53 -11.28 9.17 -11.96
CA PHE A 53 -11.03 10.44 -12.60
C PHE A 53 -10.67 10.13 -14.05
N TYR A 54 -11.57 10.47 -14.96
CA TYR A 54 -11.29 10.36 -16.39
C TYR A 54 -10.30 11.46 -16.77
N PRO A 55 -9.17 11.14 -17.41
CA PRO A 55 -8.29 12.18 -17.92
C PRO A 55 -9.08 13.05 -18.93
N PRO A 56 -8.85 14.37 -18.96
CA PRO A 56 -9.44 15.23 -19.97
C PRO A 56 -9.09 14.71 -21.38
N LYS A 57 -10.05 14.76 -22.31
CA LYS A 57 -9.80 14.41 -23.72
C LYS A 57 -8.65 15.27 -24.26
N GLY A 58 -7.58 14.63 -24.73
CA GLY A 58 -6.46 15.30 -25.42
C GLY A 58 -5.10 15.27 -24.71
N HIS A 59 -4.97 14.65 -23.54
CA HIS A 59 -3.66 14.46 -22.90
C HIS A 59 -3.14 13.03 -23.06
N HIS A 60 -2.31 12.83 -24.08
CA HIS A 60 -1.44 11.67 -24.24
C HIS A 60 -0.20 11.84 -23.36
N VAL A 61 -0.36 11.73 -22.03
CA VAL A 61 0.80 11.70 -21.15
C VAL A 61 0.60 10.54 -20.20
N ALA A 62 1.17 9.42 -20.58
CA ALA A 62 1.27 8.22 -19.77
C ALA A 62 2.53 8.39 -18.87
N SER A 63 3.27 7.38 -18.38
CA SER A 63 4.34 7.35 -17.33
C SER A 63 4.05 6.66 -15.95
N LEU A 64 5.00 5.87 -15.38
CA LEU A 64 4.83 5.23 -14.04
C LEU A 64 5.01 6.26 -12.91
N ARG A 65 3.96 6.52 -12.14
CA ARG A 65 3.97 7.56 -11.09
C ARG A 65 4.05 6.98 -9.70
N VAL A 66 4.74 7.68 -8.79
CA VAL A 66 4.76 7.37 -7.36
C VAL A 66 4.52 8.65 -6.56
N GLY A 67 3.96 8.54 -5.36
CA GLY A 67 3.77 9.68 -4.46
C GLY A 67 2.32 10.02 -4.14
N TYR A 68 2.02 10.19 -2.86
CA TYR A 68 0.74 10.67 -2.33
C TYR A 68 1.01 11.49 -1.05
N GLU A 69 0.36 12.65 -0.90
CA GLU A 69 0.55 13.56 0.26
C GLU A 69 2.04 13.83 0.60
N ASN A 70 2.85 14.08 -0.42
CA ASN A 70 4.30 14.32 -0.35
C ASN A 70 5.18 13.09 0.01
N LEU A 71 4.62 11.89 0.03
CA LEU A 71 5.33 10.67 0.41
C LEU A 71 5.33 9.63 -0.71
N ILE A 72 6.47 9.01 -0.96
CA ILE A 72 6.61 7.77 -1.73
C ILE A 72 6.66 6.61 -0.74
N THR A 73 5.59 5.83 -0.67
CA THR A 73 5.56 4.61 0.15
C THR A 73 5.90 3.39 -0.72
N ILE A 74 6.95 2.68 -0.33
CA ILE A 74 7.38 1.44 -0.97
C ILE A 74 7.60 0.38 0.11
N TRP A 75 7.52 -0.89 -0.24
CA TRP A 75 8.00 -1.95 0.66
C TRP A 75 9.51 -1.87 0.86
N LYS A 76 10.00 -2.43 1.96
CA LYS A 76 11.43 -2.70 2.07
C LYS A 76 11.89 -3.62 0.93
N GLN A 77 13.13 -3.40 0.49
CA GLN A 77 13.74 -4.20 -0.57
C GLN A 77 13.74 -5.69 -0.21
N TYR A 78 13.63 -6.56 -1.22
CA TYR A 78 13.61 -8.03 -1.10
C TYR A 78 12.45 -8.60 -0.27
N THR A 79 11.42 -7.80 0.04
CA THR A 79 10.24 -8.29 0.77
C THR A 79 9.52 -9.38 -0.01
N ILE A 80 9.09 -10.45 0.68
CA ILE A 80 8.15 -11.43 0.14
C ILE A 80 6.76 -11.07 0.67
N ILE A 81 5.89 -10.57 -0.21
CA ILE A 81 4.52 -10.17 0.12
C ILE A 81 3.61 -11.40 0.01
N LYS A 82 3.21 -11.93 1.17
CA LYS A 82 2.29 -13.07 1.25
C LYS A 82 0.84 -12.62 1.11
N ILE A 83 0.13 -13.15 0.12
CA ILE A 83 -1.23 -12.78 -0.24
C ILE A 83 -2.18 -13.93 0.07
N TYR A 84 -3.20 -13.70 0.89
CA TYR A 84 -4.30 -14.65 1.08
C TYR A 84 -5.48 -14.33 0.17
N VAL A 85 -6.05 -15.33 -0.48
CA VAL A 85 -7.30 -15.20 -1.26
C VAL A 85 -8.47 -15.63 -0.38
N SER A 86 -9.41 -14.71 -0.14
CA SER A 86 -10.52 -14.93 0.78
C SER A 86 -11.49 -16.00 0.27
N THR A 87 -11.84 -16.99 1.09
CA THR A 87 -12.88 -17.98 0.76
C THR A 87 -14.28 -17.36 0.62
N LYS A 88 -14.44 -16.09 1.01
CA LYS A 88 -15.68 -15.30 0.87
C LYS A 88 -16.10 -15.07 -0.59
N PHE A 89 -15.26 -15.37 -1.57
CA PHE A 89 -15.65 -15.40 -2.98
C PHE A 89 -16.64 -16.52 -3.33
N GLY A 90 -16.84 -17.50 -2.44
CA GLY A 90 -17.81 -18.57 -2.65
C GLY A 90 -17.51 -19.35 -3.94
N THR A 91 -18.48 -19.44 -4.84
CA THR A 91 -18.34 -20.16 -6.13
C THR A 91 -17.28 -19.56 -7.06
N ASP A 92 -16.87 -18.31 -6.85
CA ASP A 92 -15.82 -17.66 -7.64
C ASP A 92 -14.41 -17.87 -7.06
N TYR A 93 -14.28 -18.54 -5.91
CA TYR A 93 -13.00 -18.69 -5.22
C TYR A 93 -11.89 -19.28 -6.09
N ASP A 94 -12.13 -20.41 -6.76
CA ASP A 94 -11.11 -21.08 -7.57
C ASP A 94 -10.65 -20.21 -8.75
N HIS A 95 -11.58 -19.45 -9.34
CA HIS A 95 -11.27 -18.52 -10.43
C HIS A 95 -10.37 -17.38 -9.95
N VAL A 96 -10.70 -16.75 -8.83
CA VAL A 96 -9.91 -15.67 -8.24
C VAL A 96 -8.55 -16.18 -7.76
N ALA A 97 -8.50 -17.33 -7.10
CA ALA A 97 -7.27 -17.94 -6.63
C ALA A 97 -6.33 -18.30 -7.78
N SER A 98 -6.86 -18.88 -8.87
CA SER A 98 -6.09 -19.17 -10.08
C SER A 98 -5.55 -17.91 -10.74
N ALA A 99 -6.37 -16.86 -10.86
CA ALA A 99 -5.95 -15.57 -11.42
C ALA A 99 -4.86 -14.90 -10.57
N ALA A 100 -5.00 -14.93 -9.24
CA ALA A 100 -3.99 -14.39 -8.31
C ALA A 100 -2.67 -15.15 -8.40
N LEU A 101 -2.71 -16.50 -8.44
CA LEU A 101 -1.52 -17.32 -8.60
C LEU A 101 -0.79 -17.01 -9.92
N GLN A 102 -1.54 -16.85 -11.01
CA GLN A 102 -0.98 -16.49 -12.32
C GLN A 102 -0.36 -15.09 -12.29
N ALA A 103 -1.03 -14.10 -11.71
CA ALA A 103 -0.50 -12.74 -11.57
C ALA A 103 0.78 -12.70 -10.72
N THR A 104 0.82 -13.44 -9.60
CA THR A 104 2.01 -13.62 -8.76
C THR A 104 3.17 -14.21 -9.56
N LYS A 105 2.92 -15.29 -10.31
CA LYS A 105 3.96 -15.93 -11.14
C LYS A 105 4.50 -14.98 -12.20
N GLU A 106 3.62 -14.25 -12.88
CA GLU A 106 4.02 -13.32 -13.94
C GLU A 106 4.87 -12.18 -13.38
N TRP A 107 4.45 -11.50 -12.30
CA TRP A 107 5.26 -10.46 -11.66
C TRP A 107 6.64 -10.99 -11.22
N ASN A 108 6.67 -12.14 -10.54
CA ASN A 108 7.91 -12.75 -10.09
C ASN A 108 8.82 -13.16 -11.25
N SER A 109 8.25 -13.58 -12.40
CA SER A 109 9.04 -13.95 -13.57
C SER A 109 9.79 -12.78 -14.20
N THR A 110 9.38 -11.54 -13.91
CA THR A 110 10.11 -10.34 -14.36
C THR A 110 11.36 -10.03 -13.55
N ILE A 111 11.59 -10.76 -12.45
CA ILE A 111 12.71 -10.60 -11.53
C ILE A 111 13.73 -11.68 -11.85
N GLU A 112 14.71 -11.33 -12.68
CA GLU A 112 15.69 -12.26 -13.24
C GLU A 112 16.86 -12.55 -12.28
N ASP A 113 17.25 -11.56 -11.47
CA ASP A 113 18.45 -11.61 -10.65
C ASP A 113 18.14 -11.79 -9.15
N CYS A 114 19.01 -12.49 -8.44
CA CYS A 114 18.93 -12.59 -6.97
C CYS A 114 19.11 -11.23 -6.28
N ASP A 115 19.85 -10.32 -6.93
CA ASP A 115 20.15 -8.98 -6.43
C ASP A 115 19.08 -7.94 -6.84
N ASP A 116 18.01 -8.37 -7.51
CA ASP A 116 16.88 -7.50 -7.79
C ASP A 116 16.09 -7.22 -6.49
N ALA A 117 16.24 -5.99 -6.03
CA ALA A 117 15.69 -5.45 -4.79
C ALA A 117 14.17 -5.34 -4.74
N ARG A 118 13.47 -5.56 -5.88
CA ARG A 118 12.01 -5.52 -5.91
C ARG A 118 11.38 -6.62 -5.03
N PRO A 119 10.24 -6.32 -4.39
CA PRO A 119 9.47 -7.33 -3.67
C PRO A 119 8.98 -8.44 -4.60
N ARG A 120 8.81 -9.62 -4.02
CA ARG A 120 8.21 -10.80 -4.67
C ARG A 120 6.86 -11.08 -4.04
N PHE A 121 5.98 -11.73 -4.78
CA PHE A 121 4.68 -12.16 -4.27
C PHE A 121 4.65 -13.66 -3.98
N GLU A 122 3.88 -14.07 -2.99
CA GLU A 122 3.63 -15.48 -2.68
C GLU A 122 2.16 -15.65 -2.29
N ILE A 123 1.50 -16.71 -2.76
CA ILE A 123 0.15 -17.04 -2.28
C ILE A 123 0.29 -17.74 -0.92
N ALA A 124 -0.31 -17.15 0.10
CA ALA A 124 -0.40 -17.73 1.44
C ALA A 124 -1.40 -18.90 1.46
N ASN A 125 -1.05 -19.98 2.14
CA ASN A 125 -1.93 -21.11 2.40
C ASN A 125 -2.99 -20.76 3.45
N THR A 126 -2.64 -19.89 4.40
CA THR A 126 -3.55 -19.46 5.47
C THR A 126 -3.61 -17.95 5.57
N ARG A 127 -4.70 -17.43 6.15
CA ARG A 127 -4.81 -16.00 6.45
C ARG A 127 -3.78 -15.53 7.48
N MET A 128 -3.40 -16.40 8.41
CA MET A 128 -2.49 -16.08 9.53
C MET A 128 -1.06 -15.74 9.07
N GLU A 129 -0.59 -16.33 7.98
CA GLU A 129 0.74 -16.05 7.43
C GLU A 129 0.74 -14.92 6.39
N ALA A 130 -0.44 -14.40 6.05
CA ALA A 130 -0.58 -13.40 5.01
C ALA A 130 -0.32 -11.99 5.53
N MET A 131 0.22 -11.16 4.65
CA MET A 131 0.44 -9.74 4.89
C MET A 131 -0.71 -8.90 4.30
N CYS A 132 -1.37 -9.42 3.26
CA CYS A 132 -2.55 -8.80 2.68
C CYS A 132 -3.58 -9.85 2.24
N GLU A 133 -4.81 -9.39 2.02
CA GLU A 133 -5.94 -10.24 1.65
C GLU A 133 -6.64 -9.70 0.40
N ILE A 134 -6.81 -10.57 -0.61
CA ILE A 134 -7.73 -10.35 -1.74
C ILE A 134 -9.13 -10.77 -1.29
N LYS A 135 -10.12 -9.88 -1.37
CA LYS A 135 -11.48 -10.13 -0.87
C LYS A 135 -12.58 -9.57 -1.79
N PRO A 136 -13.83 -10.07 -1.68
CA PRO A 136 -14.93 -9.52 -2.44
C PRO A 136 -15.19 -8.06 -2.07
N GLY A 137 -15.27 -7.20 -3.07
CA GLY A 137 -15.75 -5.82 -2.98
C GLY A 137 -17.24 -5.70 -3.28
N LYS A 138 -17.80 -4.51 -3.07
CA LYS A 138 -19.23 -4.22 -3.28
C LYS A 138 -19.51 -3.08 -4.27
N ASP A 139 -18.48 -2.36 -4.71
CA ASP A 139 -18.59 -1.32 -5.72
C ASP A 139 -18.90 -1.91 -7.11
N TYR A 140 -19.78 -1.28 -7.88
CA TYR A 140 -20.14 -1.68 -9.25
C TYR A 140 -19.58 -0.74 -10.33
N SER A 141 -18.87 0.32 -9.92
CA SER A 141 -18.28 1.32 -10.82
C SER A 141 -16.83 1.01 -11.23
N GLN A 142 -16.17 0.08 -10.53
CA GLN A 142 -14.79 -0.31 -10.75
C GLN A 142 -14.61 -1.83 -10.76
N LEU A 143 -13.50 -2.30 -11.34
CA LEU A 143 -13.18 -3.72 -11.48
C LEU A 143 -12.51 -4.28 -10.22
N ALA A 144 -11.55 -3.54 -9.70
CA ALA A 144 -10.80 -3.88 -8.51
C ALA A 144 -10.32 -2.61 -7.81
N GLN A 145 -9.81 -2.77 -6.60
CA GLN A 145 -9.17 -1.69 -5.85
C GLN A 145 -8.10 -2.28 -4.94
N ALA A 146 -6.85 -1.87 -5.13
CA ALA A 146 -5.74 -2.19 -4.26
C ALA A 146 -5.46 -1.10 -3.22
N PHE A 147 -4.31 -1.26 -2.56
CA PHE A 147 -3.80 -0.40 -1.52
C PHE A 147 -2.32 -0.11 -1.79
N PHE A 148 -1.82 1.01 -1.24
CA PHE A 148 -0.38 1.31 -1.26
C PHE A 148 0.32 0.72 -0.02
N PRO A 149 1.66 0.53 -0.07
CA PRO A 149 2.43 0.14 1.11
C PRO A 149 2.13 1.02 2.32
N GLY A 150 1.87 0.40 3.46
CA GLY A 150 1.54 1.05 4.73
C GLY A 150 0.06 1.38 4.94
N TRP A 151 -0.81 1.11 3.95
CA TRP A 151 -2.25 1.33 4.05
C TRP A 151 -2.97 0.04 4.48
N ALA A 152 -4.30 0.09 4.56
CA ALA A 152 -5.10 -1.09 4.84
C ALA A 152 -4.83 -2.19 3.79
N PRO A 153 -4.34 -3.37 4.19
CA PRO A 153 -3.76 -4.34 3.26
C PRO A 153 -4.83 -5.22 2.59
N TYR A 154 -5.82 -4.58 1.97
CA TYR A 154 -6.95 -5.20 1.33
C TYR A 154 -7.03 -4.85 -0.14
N LEU A 155 -7.04 -5.88 -0.99
CA LEU A 155 -7.33 -5.76 -2.40
C LEU A 155 -8.75 -6.27 -2.63
N TYR A 156 -9.62 -5.41 -3.15
CA TYR A 156 -11.01 -5.73 -3.43
C TYR A 156 -11.19 -6.12 -4.88
N ILE A 157 -11.83 -7.27 -5.15
CA ILE A 157 -12.33 -7.62 -6.48
C ILE A 157 -13.83 -7.41 -6.50
N HIS A 158 -14.29 -6.57 -7.43
CA HIS A 158 -15.66 -6.10 -7.49
C HIS A 158 -16.54 -6.92 -8.45
N PRO A 159 -17.88 -6.92 -8.27
CA PRO A 159 -18.79 -7.72 -9.08
C PRO A 159 -18.61 -7.58 -10.61
N PRO A 160 -18.36 -6.40 -11.20
CA PRO A 160 -18.12 -6.29 -12.65
C PRO A 160 -16.97 -7.16 -13.16
N SER A 161 -15.92 -7.37 -12.37
CA SER A 161 -14.78 -8.24 -12.72
C SER A 161 -15.13 -9.72 -12.78
N LEU A 162 -16.19 -10.15 -12.09
CA LEU A 162 -16.58 -11.55 -11.99
C LEU A 162 -17.79 -11.88 -12.85
N GLN A 163 -18.69 -10.92 -13.05
CA GLN A 163 -19.98 -11.10 -13.72
C GLN A 163 -19.92 -10.81 -15.23
N GLN A 164 -19.02 -9.94 -15.68
CA GLN A 164 -18.90 -9.60 -17.10
C GLN A 164 -17.83 -10.48 -17.75
N MET A 165 -18.22 -11.33 -18.71
CA MET A 165 -17.33 -12.34 -19.32
C MET A 165 -15.98 -11.78 -19.81
N GLY A 166 -15.98 -10.60 -20.44
CA GLY A 166 -14.76 -9.94 -20.89
C GLY A 166 -13.80 -9.59 -19.76
N HIS A 167 -14.31 -9.13 -18.61
CA HIS A 167 -13.49 -8.80 -17.44
C HIS A 167 -13.11 -10.05 -16.64
N ARG A 168 -14.04 -11.00 -16.50
CA ARG A 168 -13.80 -12.28 -15.83
C ARG A 168 -12.64 -13.03 -16.45
N ASN A 169 -12.60 -13.10 -17.77
CA ASN A 169 -11.53 -13.77 -18.51
C ASN A 169 -10.18 -13.02 -18.43
N ASN A 170 -10.20 -11.73 -18.07
CA ASN A 170 -9.02 -10.89 -17.92
C ASN A 170 -8.70 -10.57 -16.45
N LEU A 171 -9.30 -11.26 -15.48
CA LEU A 171 -9.10 -10.98 -14.05
C LEU A 171 -7.62 -11.00 -13.64
N GLN A 172 -6.84 -11.92 -14.22
CA GLN A 172 -5.39 -11.96 -14.01
C GLN A 172 -4.72 -10.64 -14.35
N LYS A 173 -5.07 -10.02 -15.49
CA LYS A 173 -4.51 -8.74 -15.93
C LYS A 173 -4.95 -7.58 -15.05
N THR A 174 -6.19 -7.60 -14.58
CA THR A 174 -6.65 -6.67 -13.54
C THR A 174 -5.78 -6.81 -12.28
N LEU A 175 -5.50 -8.04 -11.84
CA LEU A 175 -4.62 -8.28 -10.69
C LEU A 175 -3.17 -7.83 -10.94
N LEU A 176 -2.64 -7.94 -12.17
CA LEU A 176 -1.32 -7.40 -12.50
C LEU A 176 -1.25 -5.88 -12.27
N HIS A 177 -2.28 -5.15 -12.69
CA HIS A 177 -2.42 -3.71 -12.44
C HIS A 177 -2.49 -3.41 -10.94
N GLU A 178 -3.38 -4.09 -10.22
CA GLU A 178 -3.56 -3.91 -8.78
C GLU A 178 -2.28 -4.24 -7.98
N PHE A 179 -1.49 -5.22 -8.43
CA PHE A 179 -0.20 -5.54 -7.79
C PHE A 179 0.83 -4.42 -7.98
N GLY A 180 0.77 -3.66 -9.07
CA GLY A 180 1.59 -2.45 -9.21
C GLY A 180 1.25 -1.39 -8.16
N HIS A 181 -0.04 -1.24 -7.79
CA HIS A 181 -0.43 -0.41 -6.64
C HIS A 181 0.09 -0.95 -5.32
N VAL A 182 0.01 -2.28 -5.12
CA VAL A 182 0.60 -2.93 -3.94
C VAL A 182 2.11 -2.65 -3.86
N LEU A 183 2.82 -2.53 -4.98
CA LEU A 183 4.24 -2.15 -5.04
C LEU A 183 4.50 -0.63 -4.89
N GLY A 184 3.46 0.19 -4.73
CA GLY A 184 3.58 1.64 -4.51
C GLY A 184 3.45 2.50 -5.77
N ALA A 185 3.20 1.91 -6.94
CA ALA A 185 2.97 2.66 -8.17
C ALA A 185 1.53 3.16 -8.23
N ARG A 186 1.34 4.39 -8.70
CA ARG A 186 0.04 5.00 -8.95
C ARG A 186 -0.34 4.79 -10.41
N HIS A 187 -1.58 5.17 -10.70
CA HIS A 187 -1.99 5.33 -12.08
C HIS A 187 -1.05 6.28 -12.81
N GLN A 188 -0.98 6.03 -14.09
CA GLN A 188 -0.04 6.68 -14.96
C GLN A 188 -0.34 8.17 -15.24
N PHE A 189 -1.59 8.61 -15.00
CA PHE A 189 -1.97 10.01 -15.04
C PHE A 189 -1.75 10.71 -13.69
N GLN A 190 -1.44 12.01 -13.73
CA GLN A 190 -1.40 12.80 -12.51
C GLN A 190 -2.82 13.04 -12.00
N GLU A 191 -3.13 12.51 -10.82
CA GLU A 191 -4.36 12.86 -10.13
C GLU A 191 -4.29 14.31 -9.64
N PRO A 192 -5.21 15.20 -10.06
CA PRO A 192 -5.22 16.59 -9.62
C PRO A 192 -5.25 16.69 -8.09
N GLY A 193 -4.43 17.58 -7.53
CA GLY A 193 -4.34 17.78 -6.08
C GLY A 193 -3.43 16.81 -5.35
N TYR A 194 -2.89 15.77 -6.01
CA TYR A 194 -1.98 14.81 -5.39
C TYR A 194 -0.60 14.83 -6.06
N PRO A 195 0.42 15.43 -5.40
CA PRO A 195 1.78 15.43 -5.91
C PRO A 195 2.27 14.00 -6.17
N SER A 196 2.70 13.74 -7.40
CA SER A 196 3.31 12.48 -7.81
C SER A 196 4.47 12.77 -8.76
N VAL A 197 5.46 11.89 -8.74
CA VAL A 197 6.66 12.01 -9.58
C VAL A 197 6.77 10.80 -10.50
N LEU A 198 7.26 11.07 -11.70
CA LEU A 198 7.56 10.03 -12.68
C LEU A 198 8.85 9.29 -12.32
N ILE A 199 8.75 7.95 -12.28
CA ILE A 199 9.85 6.99 -12.34
C ILE A 199 9.95 6.36 -13.73
N GLY A 200 11.11 6.43 -14.37
CA GLY A 200 11.32 5.85 -15.69
C GLY A 200 10.81 6.74 -16.83
N VAL A 201 10.21 6.12 -17.85
CA VAL A 201 9.71 6.77 -19.08
C VAL A 201 8.20 6.68 -19.20
N ASP A 202 7.66 7.41 -20.17
CA ASP A 202 6.26 7.33 -20.58
C ASP A 202 6.02 6.06 -21.43
N ASP A 203 4.90 5.36 -21.19
CA ASP A 203 4.46 4.18 -21.96
C ASP A 203 2.93 3.99 -21.83
N ASP A 204 2.19 4.28 -22.89
CA ASP A 204 0.73 4.13 -22.95
C ASP A 204 0.25 2.67 -22.90
N ARG A 205 1.15 1.70 -22.93
CA ARG A 205 0.86 0.27 -22.76
C ARG A 205 1.25 -0.24 -21.38
N SER A 206 1.73 0.63 -20.49
CA SER A 206 2.08 0.30 -19.12
C SER A 206 0.95 -0.48 -18.44
N VAL A 207 1.32 -1.45 -17.61
CA VAL A 207 0.39 -2.18 -16.75
C VAL A 207 -0.40 -1.24 -15.84
N MET A 208 0.15 -0.06 -15.49
CA MET A 208 -0.46 0.96 -14.64
C MET A 208 -1.34 1.96 -15.40
N ASN A 209 -1.58 1.73 -16.69
CA ASN A 209 -2.49 2.57 -17.46
C ASN A 209 -3.97 2.27 -17.14
N TYR A 210 -4.81 3.29 -17.31
CA TYR A 210 -6.25 3.26 -17.05
C TYR A 210 -7.06 2.82 -18.27
N PHE A 211 -6.49 2.86 -19.49
CA PHE A 211 -7.30 2.78 -20.70
C PHE A 211 -7.87 1.39 -21.00
N ARG A 212 -9.14 1.42 -21.43
CA ARG A 212 -9.89 0.36 -22.12
C ARG A 212 -9.31 0.09 -23.52
N LEU A 213 -8.00 -0.13 -23.65
CA LEU A 213 -7.51 -0.76 -24.87
C LEU A 213 -8.18 -2.14 -24.97
N PRO A 214 -8.51 -2.61 -26.18
CA PRO A 214 -9.08 -3.95 -26.37
C PRO A 214 -8.18 -5.05 -25.79
N ASP A 215 -6.89 -4.74 -25.64
CA ASP A 215 -5.93 -5.52 -24.88
C ASP A 215 -5.84 -5.03 -23.43
N ALA A 216 -6.35 -5.83 -22.51
CA ALA A 216 -6.20 -5.62 -21.07
C ALA A 216 -4.71 -5.46 -20.65
N PRO A 217 -4.42 -4.76 -19.54
CA PRO A 217 -3.08 -4.34 -19.15
C PRO A 217 -2.11 -5.52 -19.02
N ARG A 218 -0.85 -5.30 -19.43
CA ARG A 218 0.23 -6.30 -19.39
C ARG A 218 1.49 -5.60 -18.91
N ILE A 219 2.33 -6.33 -18.18
CA ILE A 219 3.64 -5.80 -17.78
C ILE A 219 4.48 -5.54 -19.03
N GLN A 220 4.93 -4.30 -19.20
CA GLN A 220 5.87 -3.90 -20.25
C GLN A 220 7.30 -3.87 -19.73
N GLN A 221 8.27 -3.88 -20.64
CA GLN A 221 9.68 -3.70 -20.28
C GLN A 221 9.94 -2.37 -19.54
N THR A 222 9.21 -1.32 -19.93
CA THR A 222 9.25 0.00 -19.28
C THR A 222 8.76 -0.04 -17.84
N ASP A 223 7.73 -0.86 -17.53
CA ASP A 223 7.27 -1.10 -16.16
C ASP A 223 8.37 -1.78 -15.34
N ILE A 224 9.00 -2.82 -15.90
CA ILE A 224 10.08 -3.57 -15.25
C ILE A 224 11.24 -2.63 -14.88
N GLU A 225 11.71 -1.84 -15.84
CA GLU A 225 12.80 -0.87 -15.63
C GLU A 225 12.43 0.21 -14.60
N ALA A 226 11.19 0.71 -14.65
CA ALA A 226 10.71 1.72 -13.73
C ALA A 226 10.61 1.17 -12.29
N PHE A 227 10.09 -0.06 -12.10
CA PHE A 227 10.09 -0.69 -10.78
C PHE A 227 11.50 -1.04 -10.29
N LYS A 228 12.42 -1.50 -11.17
CA LYS A 228 13.83 -1.72 -10.81
C LYS A 228 14.44 -0.42 -10.28
N LYS A 229 14.20 0.69 -10.98
CA LYS A 229 14.66 2.03 -10.56
C LYS A 229 14.02 2.49 -9.26
N LEU A 230 12.72 2.29 -9.08
CA LEU A 230 11.99 2.66 -7.85
C LEU A 230 12.58 1.96 -6.62
N TYR A 231 12.83 0.66 -6.71
CA TYR A 231 13.37 -0.13 -5.61
C TYR A 231 14.89 -0.02 -5.46
N ALA A 232 15.60 0.52 -6.45
CA ALA A 232 17.01 0.90 -6.35
C ALA A 232 17.23 2.33 -5.80
N LEU A 233 16.17 3.08 -5.49
CA LEU A 233 16.33 4.42 -4.91
C LEU A 233 17.05 4.36 -3.57
N GLU A 234 18.15 5.11 -3.47
CA GLU A 234 18.90 5.34 -2.24
C GLU A 234 18.44 6.63 -1.54
N GLY A 235 18.73 6.73 -0.24
CA GLY A 235 18.36 7.88 0.57
C GLY A 235 16.88 7.90 0.99
N ASP A 236 16.48 9.06 1.54
CA ASP A 236 15.21 9.34 2.19
C ASP A 236 14.33 10.31 1.36
N LYS A 237 14.81 10.80 0.22
CA LYS A 237 14.07 11.69 -0.68
C LYS A 237 14.27 11.35 -2.16
N TYR A 238 13.23 11.52 -2.97
CA TYR A 238 13.32 11.50 -4.42
C TYR A 238 12.46 12.60 -5.04
N LYS A 239 13.10 13.46 -5.86
CA LYS A 239 12.44 14.61 -6.51
C LYS A 239 11.58 15.44 -5.55
N GLY A 240 12.08 15.66 -4.32
CA GLY A 240 11.42 16.45 -3.28
C GLY A 240 10.38 15.71 -2.45
N LEU A 241 10.05 14.45 -2.76
CA LEU A 241 9.15 13.62 -1.96
C LEU A 241 9.95 12.74 -1.00
N ASP A 242 9.45 12.55 0.23
CA ASP A 242 10.08 11.65 1.20
C ASP A 242 9.80 10.19 0.85
N ILE A 243 10.82 9.34 0.94
CA ILE A 243 10.70 7.90 0.71
C ILE A 243 10.51 7.19 2.05
N ILE A 244 9.38 6.52 2.22
CA ILE A 244 9.11 5.67 3.37
C ILE A 244 9.14 4.21 2.93
N ARG A 245 10.04 3.45 3.54
CA ARG A 245 10.17 2.00 3.34
C ARG A 245 9.36 1.28 4.41
N ILE A 246 8.33 0.59 3.99
CA ILE A 246 7.37 -0.10 4.84
C ILE A 246 7.86 -1.53 5.07
N GLU A 247 8.02 -1.90 6.33
CA GLU A 247 8.21 -3.29 6.73
C GLU A 247 6.87 -4.03 6.60
N PRO A 248 6.86 -5.25 6.05
CA PRO A 248 5.67 -6.07 6.03
C PRO A 248 5.20 -6.41 7.44
N VAL A 249 3.90 -6.37 7.66
CA VAL A 249 3.26 -6.79 8.91
C VAL A 249 2.23 -7.85 8.58
N LEU A 250 2.10 -8.87 9.43
CA LEU A 250 1.03 -9.86 9.28
C LEU A 250 -0.33 -9.20 9.38
N LEU A 251 -1.28 -9.69 8.59
CA LEU A 251 -2.62 -9.11 8.48
C LEU A 251 -3.31 -9.03 9.85
N GLU A 252 -3.20 -10.08 10.66
CA GLU A 252 -3.79 -10.11 12.00
C GLU A 252 -3.14 -9.09 12.95
N ASP A 253 -1.85 -8.86 12.82
CA ASP A 253 -1.15 -7.88 13.64
C ASP A 253 -1.49 -6.45 13.22
N TRP A 254 -1.70 -6.23 11.92
CA TRP A 254 -2.25 -4.97 11.41
C TRP A 254 -3.64 -4.71 12.00
N GLU A 255 -4.55 -5.70 11.95
CA GLU A 255 -5.90 -5.58 12.51
C GLU A 255 -5.91 -5.33 14.02
N LYS A 256 -5.05 -6.04 14.78
CA LYS A 256 -4.87 -5.81 16.22
C LYS A 256 -4.45 -4.38 16.52
N ARG A 257 -3.48 -3.83 15.77
CA ARG A 257 -3.04 -2.44 15.93
C ARG A 257 -4.16 -1.45 15.66
N CYS A 258 -4.96 -1.68 14.61
CA CYS A 258 -6.11 -0.84 14.30
C CYS A 258 -7.16 -0.86 15.44
N HIS A 259 -7.47 -2.03 16.00
CA HIS A 259 -8.38 -2.13 17.14
C HIS A 259 -7.84 -1.45 18.41
N GLN A 260 -6.53 -1.56 18.68
CA GLN A 260 -5.90 -0.88 19.81
C GLN A 260 -5.99 0.65 19.68
N LEU A 261 -5.74 1.20 18.49
CA LEU A 261 -5.86 2.63 18.24
C LEU A 261 -7.31 3.14 18.39
N ALA A 262 -8.28 2.33 17.94
CA ALA A 262 -9.69 2.66 18.11
C ALA A 262 -10.12 2.66 19.58
N SER A 263 -9.63 1.70 20.38
CA SER A 263 -9.99 1.62 21.81
C SER A 263 -9.29 2.69 22.66
N THR A 264 -8.07 3.10 22.33
CA THR A 264 -7.39 4.20 23.03
C THR A 264 -8.08 5.55 22.81
N ASN A 265 -8.68 5.77 21.64
CA ASN A 265 -9.44 7.01 21.36
C ASN A 265 -10.76 7.08 22.15
N HIS A 266 -11.32 5.95 22.57
CA HIS A 266 -12.52 5.91 23.41
C HIS A 266 -12.26 6.08 24.91
N ASN A 267 -11.00 5.92 25.34
CA ASN A 267 -10.60 6.08 26.75
C ASN A 267 -9.85 7.39 27.02
N ALA A 268 -9.82 8.32 26.05
CA ALA A 268 -9.37 9.67 26.32
C ALA A 268 -10.31 10.28 27.37
N PRO A 269 -9.80 10.77 28.51
CA PRO A 269 -10.66 11.31 29.57
C PRO A 269 -11.50 12.44 28.99
N ASP A 270 -12.83 12.34 29.16
CA ASP A 270 -13.75 13.45 28.97
C ASP A 270 -13.26 14.62 29.82
N ASN A 271 -12.54 15.56 29.19
CA ASN A 271 -12.27 16.85 29.79
C ASN A 271 -13.63 17.57 29.87
N LYS A 272 -14.35 17.32 30.96
CA LYS A 272 -15.48 18.13 31.42
C LYS A 272 -14.96 19.54 31.72
N SER A 273 -14.93 20.40 30.70
CA SER A 273 -14.97 21.85 30.88
C SER A 273 -16.27 22.37 30.27
N SER A 274 -17.15 22.83 31.18
CA SER A 274 -18.31 23.72 30.98
C SER A 274 -19.33 23.34 29.90
N GLY A 275 -20.55 23.04 30.36
CA GLY A 275 -21.64 22.50 29.57
C GLY A 275 -22.02 23.27 28.31
N LEU A 276 -22.30 22.49 27.27
CA LEU A 276 -23.29 22.76 26.23
C LEU A 276 -23.75 21.39 25.72
N ASN A 277 -25.05 21.12 25.84
CA ASN A 277 -25.70 19.91 25.35
C ASN A 277 -25.49 19.78 23.84
N SER A 278 -24.92 18.65 23.39
CA SER A 278 -24.89 18.29 21.96
C SER A 278 -25.74 17.06 21.69
N SER A 279 -27.03 17.27 21.44
CA SER A 279 -27.70 16.60 20.34
C SER A 279 -27.18 17.24 19.05
N TYR A 280 -26.36 16.50 18.29
CA TYR A 280 -25.86 17.00 17.00
C TYR A 280 -26.99 16.97 15.95
N GLU A 281 -27.80 18.02 15.94
CA GLU A 281 -28.59 18.42 14.77
C GLU A 281 -27.82 19.51 14.00
N PHE A 282 -27.68 19.34 12.69
CA PHE A 282 -27.09 20.32 11.78
C PHE A 282 -27.96 21.58 11.70
N ASN A 283 -27.63 22.59 12.49
CA ASN A 283 -28.17 23.95 12.34
C ASN A 283 -27.10 24.97 12.71
N ASN A 284 -26.23 25.35 11.77
CA ASN A 284 -25.39 26.51 11.94
C ASN A 284 -25.51 27.43 10.72
N ALA A 285 -26.11 28.61 10.93
CA ALA A 285 -26.34 29.63 9.90
C ALA A 285 -25.04 30.07 9.21
N THR A 286 -23.90 29.89 9.87
CA THR A 286 -22.56 30.18 9.35
C THR A 286 -22.21 29.30 8.14
N ASP A 287 -22.59 28.02 8.16
CA ASP A 287 -22.31 27.08 7.05
C ASP A 287 -23.23 27.34 5.85
N GLN A 288 -24.47 27.79 6.11
CA GLN A 288 -25.38 28.24 5.05
C GLN A 288 -24.89 29.54 4.39
N ILE A 289 -24.32 30.48 5.16
CA ILE A 289 -23.75 31.72 4.62
C ILE A 289 -22.52 31.43 3.75
N ILE A 290 -21.66 30.49 4.16
CA ILE A 290 -20.49 30.07 3.36
C ILE A 290 -20.95 29.42 2.05
N MET A 291 -21.93 28.51 2.09
CA MET A 291 -22.50 27.88 0.89
C MET A 291 -23.15 28.89 -0.06
N LEU A 292 -23.92 29.86 0.46
CA LEU A 292 -24.52 30.92 -0.36
C LEU A 292 -23.46 31.83 -1.00
N THR A 293 -22.39 32.15 -0.27
CA THR A 293 -21.30 33.00 -0.79
C THR A 293 -20.55 32.30 -1.93
N VAL A 294 -20.30 30.99 -1.78
CA VAL A 294 -19.68 30.17 -2.84
C VAL A 294 -20.60 30.06 -4.05
N LEU A 295 -21.90 29.88 -3.86
CA LEU A 295 -22.87 29.78 -4.96
C LEU A 295 -22.97 31.08 -5.77
N VAL A 296 -22.95 32.24 -5.09
CA VAL A 296 -22.99 33.56 -5.73
C VAL A 296 -21.72 33.82 -6.54
N LEU A 297 -20.54 33.44 -6.03
CA LEU A 297 -19.28 33.55 -6.77
C LEU A 297 -19.28 32.68 -8.03
N ILE A 298 -19.80 31.45 -7.95
CA ILE A 298 -19.93 30.56 -9.11
C ILE A 298 -20.85 31.17 -10.17
N LEU A 299 -21.99 31.74 -9.76
CA LEU A 299 -22.94 32.38 -10.70
C LEU A 299 -22.36 33.64 -11.35
N ILE A 300 -21.59 34.45 -10.62
CA ILE A 300 -20.91 35.64 -11.17
C ILE A 300 -19.86 35.22 -12.21
N LEU A 301 -19.09 34.17 -11.91
CA LEU A 301 -18.10 33.64 -12.85
C LEU A 301 -18.78 33.09 -14.10
N PHE A 302 -19.85 32.30 -13.94
CA PHE A 302 -20.60 31.73 -15.06
C PHE A 302 -21.24 32.80 -15.95
N TYR A 303 -21.80 33.86 -15.35
CA TYR A 303 -22.38 34.98 -16.10
C TYR A 303 -21.33 35.75 -16.92
N ARG A 304 -20.10 35.87 -16.42
CA ARG A 304 -19.00 36.52 -17.16
C ARG A 304 -18.54 35.70 -18.36
N THR A 305 -18.55 34.37 -18.26
CA THR A 305 -18.13 33.47 -19.34
C THR A 305 -19.15 33.40 -20.49
N VAL A 306 -20.44 33.60 -20.20
CA VAL A 306 -21.52 33.54 -21.21
C VAL A 306 -21.66 34.86 -21.99
N LYS A 307 -21.05 35.95 -21.52
CA LYS A 307 -21.16 37.29 -22.11
C LYS A 307 -19.95 37.72 -22.94
N GLN A 308 -18.95 36.86 -23.09
CA GLN A 308 -17.80 37.01 -24.01
C GLN A 308 -17.96 36.05 -25.18
#